data_AF-A0A7V8FPB1-F1
#
_entry.id   AF-A0A7V8FPB1-F1
#
_cell.length_a   1.000
_cell.length_b   1.000
_cell.length_c   1.000
_cell.angle_alpha   90.00
_cell.angle_beta   90.00
_cell.angle_gamma   90.00
#
_symmetry.space_group_name_H-M   'P 1'
#
loop_
_entity.id
_entity.type
_entity.pdbx_description
1 polymer ?
#
loop_
_entity_poly.entity_id
_entity_poly.type
_entity_poly.pdbx_seq_one_letter_code
_entity_poly.pdbx_strand_id
1 'polypeptide(L)'
;MPGYFKGTPHTVIGHEAEVPWPGYIEHMDYELELGYVIGRRGGNLRPETARNYLFGLTIFNDFSARDRQSVEMPIQMGPTKCKDFAYGIGPWITTIDEFEDLDAISMEVRVNGQTWGKGTSANKLWTVEELIAWASLGESLEPGDVIGSGTMGGGSALELGRQLQPGDVVELEVGGIGTLRNRMGQPQSGLWWPPERQPFM
;
A
#
# COMPACT_ATOMS: atom_id res chain seq x y z
N MET A 1 8.16 13.14 11.45
CA MET A 1 7.83 13.42 10.03
C MET A 1 7.25 12.15 9.45
N PRO A 2 6.07 12.19 8.82
CA PRO A 2 5.53 11.02 8.11
C PRO A 2 6.50 10.54 7.04
N GLY A 3 6.76 9.23 6.98
CA GLY A 3 7.43 8.62 5.84
C GLY A 3 6.51 8.71 4.62
N TYR A 4 7.02 9.17 3.49
CA TYR A 4 6.21 9.44 2.31
C TYR A 4 7.01 9.23 1.03
N PHE A 5 6.40 8.59 0.05
CA PHE A 5 6.88 8.47 -1.32
C PHE A 5 5.68 8.46 -2.27
N LYS A 6 5.92 8.61 -3.57
CA LYS A 6 4.87 8.56 -4.60
C LYS A 6 5.02 7.30 -5.44
N GLY A 7 3.93 6.56 -5.54
CA GLY A 7 3.83 5.42 -6.44
C GLY A 7 3.42 5.82 -7.86
N THR A 8 3.68 4.94 -8.83
CA THR A 8 3.15 5.07 -10.19
C THR A 8 1.69 4.61 -10.25
N PRO A 9 0.76 5.39 -10.84
CA PRO A 9 -0.63 4.95 -11.00
C PRO A 9 -0.79 3.89 -12.10
N HIS A 10 0.26 3.62 -12.87
CA HIS A 10 0.19 2.73 -14.04
C HIS A 10 0.22 1.24 -13.71
N THR A 11 0.44 0.88 -12.45
CA THR A 11 0.48 -0.52 -11.97
C THR A 11 -0.57 -0.82 -10.91
N VAL A 12 -1.63 0.00 -10.86
CA VAL A 12 -2.80 -0.28 -10.04
C VAL A 12 -3.52 -1.52 -10.58
N ILE A 13 -3.85 -2.45 -9.69
CA ILE A 13 -4.60 -3.67 -9.97
C ILE A 13 -5.80 -3.78 -9.04
N GLY A 14 -6.88 -4.36 -9.56
CA GLY A 14 -8.14 -4.52 -8.83
C GLY A 14 -8.23 -5.83 -8.06
N HIS A 15 -9.37 -6.00 -7.37
CA HIS A 15 -9.79 -7.26 -6.78
C HIS A 15 -9.85 -8.40 -7.82
N GLU A 16 -9.47 -9.60 -7.42
CA GLU A 16 -9.33 -10.83 -8.22
C GLU A 16 -8.27 -10.79 -9.34
N ALA A 17 -7.55 -9.67 -9.53
CA ALA A 17 -6.46 -9.62 -10.48
C ALA A 17 -5.26 -10.48 -10.04
N GLU A 18 -4.54 -11.02 -11.01
CA GLU A 18 -3.23 -11.63 -10.76
C GLU A 18 -2.18 -10.52 -10.58
N VAL A 19 -1.39 -10.63 -9.51
CA VAL A 19 -0.29 -9.70 -9.21
C VAL A 19 0.93 -10.15 -10.01
N PRO A 20 1.56 -9.27 -10.82
CA PRO A 20 2.78 -9.63 -11.50
C PRO A 20 3.88 -9.97 -10.49
N TRP A 21 4.61 -11.05 -10.73
CA TRP A 21 5.83 -11.38 -9.97
C TRP A 21 7.04 -11.03 -10.82
N PRO A 22 7.68 -9.86 -10.61
CA PRO A 22 8.83 -9.49 -11.41
C PRO A 22 9.96 -10.51 -11.29
N GLY A 23 10.56 -10.90 -12.41
CA GLY A 23 11.66 -11.87 -12.42
C GLY A 23 12.92 -11.42 -11.70
N TYR A 24 13.03 -10.13 -11.39
CA TYR A 24 14.14 -9.55 -10.66
C TYR A 24 13.90 -9.52 -9.15
N ILE A 25 12.89 -10.22 -8.60
CA ILE A 25 12.62 -10.25 -7.15
C ILE A 25 12.43 -11.69 -6.65
N GLU A 26 12.98 -11.96 -5.47
CA GLU A 26 12.82 -13.23 -4.76
C GLU A 26 11.84 -13.11 -3.60
N HIS A 27 11.76 -11.94 -2.96
CA HIS A 27 10.97 -11.73 -1.74
C HIS A 27 9.89 -10.67 -1.96
N MET A 28 8.75 -11.10 -2.51
CA MET A 28 7.54 -10.29 -2.56
C MET A 28 6.82 -10.28 -1.20
N ASP A 29 6.27 -9.14 -0.84
CA ASP A 29 5.50 -8.93 0.37
C ASP A 29 4.20 -8.16 0.07
N TYR A 30 3.16 -8.43 0.86
CA TYR A 30 1.92 -7.66 0.88
C TYR A 30 1.97 -6.67 2.05
N GLU A 31 1.19 -5.59 1.95
CA GLU A 31 1.08 -4.59 3.01
C GLU A 31 -0.39 -4.17 3.13
N LEU A 32 -1.10 -4.63 4.16
CA LEU A 32 -2.49 -4.27 4.41
C LEU A 32 -2.62 -2.85 4.96
N GLU A 33 -3.11 -1.94 4.12
CA GLU A 33 -3.35 -0.54 4.46
C GLU A 33 -4.80 -0.11 4.18
N LEU A 34 -5.22 0.98 4.82
CA LEU A 34 -6.37 1.74 4.37
C LEU A 34 -5.92 2.70 3.26
N GLY A 35 -6.68 2.73 2.17
CA GLY A 35 -6.54 3.74 1.12
C GLY A 35 -7.49 4.91 1.37
N TYR A 36 -6.94 6.09 1.64
CA TYR A 36 -7.70 7.33 1.80
C TYR A 36 -7.95 7.95 0.44
N VAL A 37 -9.21 7.93 -0.04
CA VAL A 37 -9.57 8.46 -1.35
C VAL A 37 -9.91 9.94 -1.23
N ILE A 38 -9.19 10.79 -1.96
CA ILE A 38 -9.43 12.23 -1.96
C ILE A 38 -10.59 12.57 -2.91
N GLY A 39 -11.55 13.37 -2.43
CA GLY A 39 -12.74 13.79 -3.19
C GLY A 39 -12.70 15.23 -3.69
N ARG A 40 -11.73 16.03 -3.22
CA ARG A 40 -11.67 17.47 -3.50
C ARG A 40 -10.23 17.90 -3.74
N ARG A 41 -10.04 18.80 -4.69
CA ARG A 41 -8.74 19.42 -4.93
C ARG A 41 -8.35 20.28 -3.73
N GLY A 42 -7.11 20.16 -3.25
CA GLY A 42 -6.61 20.98 -2.14
C GLY A 42 -5.09 20.92 -2.01
N GLY A 43 -4.46 22.00 -1.55
CA GLY A 43 -3.02 22.07 -1.33
C GLY A 43 -2.69 22.88 -0.09
N ASN A 44 -1.60 22.53 0.59
CA ASN A 44 -1.18 23.09 1.88
C ASN A 44 -2.32 23.08 2.92
N LEU A 45 -3.02 21.95 2.99
CA LEU A 45 -4.12 21.74 3.92
C LEU A 45 -3.60 21.67 5.36
N ARG A 46 -4.51 21.92 6.31
CA ARG A 46 -4.23 21.75 7.74
C ARG A 46 -5.03 20.58 8.29
N PRO A 47 -4.54 19.82 9.29
CA PRO A 47 -5.25 18.67 9.84
C PRO A 47 -6.70 18.99 10.25
N GLU A 48 -6.96 20.17 10.80
CA GLU A 48 -8.30 20.59 11.25
C GLU A 48 -9.33 20.69 10.12
N THR A 49 -8.87 20.80 8.87
CA THR A 49 -9.70 20.94 7.67
C THR A 49 -9.57 19.77 6.70
N ALA A 50 -8.52 18.96 6.87
CA ALA A 50 -8.14 17.90 5.94
C ALA A 50 -9.24 16.83 5.75
N ARG A 51 -9.99 16.52 6.82
CA ARG A 51 -11.10 15.56 6.75
C ARG A 51 -12.17 15.92 5.72
N ASN A 52 -12.37 17.21 5.42
CA ASN A 52 -13.35 17.67 4.42
C ASN A 52 -12.98 17.31 2.97
N TYR A 53 -11.75 16.83 2.75
CA TYR A 53 -11.22 16.43 1.45
C TYR A 53 -11.27 14.91 1.25
N LEU A 54 -11.49 14.15 2.32
CA LEU A 54 -11.62 12.70 2.29
C LEU A 54 -13.00 12.30 1.76
N PHE A 55 -13.04 11.60 0.63
CA PHE A 55 -14.28 11.05 0.05
C PHE A 55 -14.70 9.75 0.76
N GLY A 56 -13.74 8.87 0.99
CA GLY A 56 -14.01 7.54 1.52
C GLY A 56 -12.74 6.70 1.68
N LEU A 57 -12.97 5.46 2.08
CA LEU A 57 -11.92 4.47 2.31
C LEU A 57 -12.03 3.32 1.31
N THR A 58 -10.88 2.77 0.92
CA THR A 58 -10.75 1.50 0.21
C THR A 58 -9.64 0.67 0.88
N ILE A 59 -9.42 -0.56 0.45
CA ILE A 59 -8.23 -1.33 0.84
C ILE A 59 -7.11 -0.97 -0.12
N PHE A 60 -5.94 -0.69 0.42
CA PHE A 60 -4.72 -0.43 -0.34
C PHE A 60 -3.68 -1.49 0.02
N ASN A 61 -3.16 -2.20 -0.98
CA ASN A 61 -2.07 -3.15 -0.85
C ASN A 61 -0.80 -2.59 -1.47
N ASP A 62 0.14 -2.20 -0.63
CA ASP A 62 1.42 -1.59 -1.03
C ASP A 62 2.51 -2.66 -1.26
N PHE A 63 2.38 -3.43 -2.34
CA PHE A 63 3.28 -4.57 -2.58
C PHE A 63 4.76 -4.15 -2.58
N SER A 64 5.58 -4.94 -1.88
CA SER A 64 7.01 -4.64 -1.69
C SER A 64 7.89 -5.78 -2.18
N ALA A 65 8.92 -5.47 -2.96
CA ALA A 65 10.03 -6.39 -3.20
C ALA A 65 11.13 -6.16 -2.16
N ARG A 66 11.09 -6.88 -1.04
CA ARG A 66 11.90 -6.60 0.16
C ARG A 66 13.41 -6.77 -0.08
N ASP A 67 13.76 -7.72 -0.95
CA ASP A 67 15.13 -7.99 -1.39
C ASP A 67 15.71 -6.92 -2.32
N ARG A 68 14.85 -6.10 -2.96
CA ARG A 68 15.28 -4.90 -3.69
C ARG A 68 15.22 -3.66 -2.84
N GLN A 69 14.19 -3.53 -2.00
CA GLN A 69 14.01 -2.40 -1.09
C GLN A 69 15.21 -2.21 -0.16
N SER A 70 15.79 -3.30 0.35
CA SER A 70 16.99 -3.25 1.21
C SER A 70 18.24 -2.68 0.51
N VAL A 71 18.31 -2.79 -0.81
CA VAL A 71 19.40 -2.26 -1.65
C VAL A 71 19.09 -0.85 -2.14
N GLU A 72 17.84 -0.55 -2.45
CA GLU A 72 17.40 0.76 -2.94
C GLU A 72 17.40 1.84 -1.86
N MET A 73 16.95 1.50 -0.64
CA MET A 73 16.79 2.50 0.43
C MET A 73 18.11 3.21 0.82
N PRO A 74 19.28 2.54 0.91
CA PRO A 74 20.57 3.19 1.14
C PRO A 74 20.99 4.21 0.05
N ILE A 75 20.38 4.20 -1.13
CA ILE A 75 20.63 5.17 -2.22
C ILE A 75 20.03 6.55 -1.86
N GLN A 76 19.15 6.62 -0.86
CA GLN A 76 18.51 7.85 -0.38
C GLN A 76 17.62 8.56 -1.41
N MET A 77 17.22 7.85 -2.47
CA MET A 77 16.24 8.31 -3.46
C MET A 77 14.82 7.81 -3.19
N GLY A 78 14.63 7.08 -2.09
CA GLY A 78 13.37 6.43 -1.73
C GLY A 78 13.16 5.08 -2.43
N PRO A 79 12.02 4.43 -2.21
CA PRO A 79 11.67 3.21 -2.93
C PRO A 79 11.43 3.52 -4.42
N THR A 80 11.90 2.64 -5.28
CA THR A 80 11.78 2.77 -6.74
C THR A 80 11.24 1.46 -7.34
N LYS A 81 12.09 0.62 -7.93
CA LYS A 81 11.69 -0.66 -8.53
C LYS A 81 11.20 -1.67 -7.50
N CYS A 82 11.51 -1.48 -6.22
CA CYS A 82 10.92 -2.30 -5.17
C CYS A 82 9.42 -2.07 -4.94
N LYS A 83 8.81 -1.02 -5.51
CA LYS A 83 7.39 -0.67 -5.37
C LYS A 83 6.65 -0.44 -6.70
N ASP A 84 7.37 -0.21 -7.81
CA ASP A 84 6.75 0.16 -9.10
C ASP A 84 5.84 -0.92 -9.73
N PHE A 85 5.86 -2.17 -9.26
CA PHE A 85 5.27 -3.31 -9.99
C PHE A 85 3.79 -3.56 -9.73
N ALA A 86 3.25 -3.20 -8.56
CA ALA A 86 1.84 -3.41 -8.25
C ALA A 86 1.35 -2.57 -7.07
N TYR A 87 0.16 -1.99 -7.20
CA TYR A 87 -0.63 -1.45 -6.07
C TYR A 87 -2.03 -2.04 -6.11
N GLY A 88 -2.43 -2.79 -5.09
CA GLY A 88 -3.77 -3.37 -5.02
C GLY A 88 -4.77 -2.36 -4.47
N ILE A 89 -5.87 -2.12 -5.19
CA ILE A 89 -6.93 -1.21 -4.73
C ILE A 89 -8.30 -1.86 -4.92
N GLY A 90 -9.13 -1.87 -3.87
CA GLY A 90 -10.52 -2.33 -3.94
C GLY A 90 -11.02 -2.94 -2.64
N PRO A 91 -12.07 -3.78 -2.68
CA PRO A 91 -12.89 -4.11 -3.85
C PRO A 91 -13.79 -2.95 -4.30
N TRP A 92 -14.09 -2.01 -3.40
CA TRP A 92 -14.82 -0.77 -3.67
C TRP A 92 -14.43 0.32 -2.68
N ILE A 93 -14.95 1.52 -2.89
CA ILE A 93 -14.79 2.64 -1.98
C ILE A 93 -16.05 2.74 -1.12
N THR A 94 -15.88 2.77 0.19
CA THR A 94 -16.95 3.04 1.16
C THR A 94 -16.87 4.50 1.56
N THR A 95 -17.99 5.23 1.50
CA THR A 95 -17.95 6.68 1.75
C THR A 95 -17.70 6.98 3.21
N ILE A 96 -17.06 8.12 3.49
CA ILE A 96 -16.53 8.41 4.82
C ILE A 96 -17.61 8.55 5.90
N ASP A 97 -18.85 8.84 5.50
CA ASP A 97 -20.03 8.94 6.37
C ASP A 97 -20.55 7.59 6.87
N GLU A 98 -20.12 6.47 6.27
CA GLU A 98 -20.44 5.12 6.75
C GLU A 98 -19.54 4.65 7.90
N PHE A 99 -18.49 5.41 8.25
CA PHE A 99 -17.57 5.07 9.35
C PHE A 99 -17.78 5.99 10.55
N GLU A 100 -18.20 5.41 11.68
CA GLU A 100 -18.33 6.13 12.95
C GLU A 100 -16.96 6.46 13.58
N ASP A 101 -16.04 5.48 13.56
CA ASP A 101 -14.71 5.59 14.16
C ASP A 101 -13.63 5.01 13.22
N LEU A 102 -12.72 5.88 12.77
CA LEU A 102 -11.62 5.51 11.87
C LEU A 102 -10.46 4.83 12.60
N ASP A 103 -10.50 4.77 13.93
CA ASP A 103 -9.46 4.19 14.78
C ASP A 103 -9.87 2.81 15.29
N ALA A 104 -11.04 2.29 14.91
CA ALA A 104 -11.56 1.01 15.38
C ALA A 104 -11.93 0.02 14.26
N ILE A 105 -11.46 0.26 13.03
CA ILE A 105 -11.79 -0.57 11.87
C ILE A 105 -11.06 -1.91 11.98
N SER A 106 -11.77 -3.04 11.96
CA SER A 106 -11.18 -4.38 12.01
C SER A 106 -10.45 -4.71 10.70
N MET A 107 -9.27 -5.31 10.81
CA MET A 107 -8.42 -5.65 9.66
C MET A 107 -7.85 -7.06 9.80
N GLU A 108 -7.88 -7.85 8.74
CA GLU A 108 -7.37 -9.23 8.72
C GLU A 108 -6.62 -9.53 7.41
N VAL A 109 -5.54 -10.29 7.53
CA VAL A 109 -4.82 -10.87 6.38
C VAL A 109 -4.96 -12.38 6.41
N ARG A 110 -5.39 -12.96 5.29
CA ARG A 110 -5.32 -14.39 5.03
C ARG A 110 -4.44 -14.68 3.82
N VAL A 111 -3.70 -15.78 3.88
CA VAL A 111 -2.96 -16.31 2.73
C VAL A 111 -3.36 -17.77 2.55
N ASN A 112 -3.84 -18.11 1.36
CA ASN A 112 -4.40 -19.43 1.03
C ASN A 112 -5.49 -19.86 2.02
N GLY A 113 -6.35 -18.92 2.44
CA GLY A 113 -7.41 -19.15 3.42
C GLY A 113 -6.96 -19.22 4.88
N GLN A 114 -5.66 -19.18 5.17
CA GLN A 114 -5.13 -19.18 6.54
C GLN A 114 -4.88 -17.75 7.03
N THR A 115 -5.46 -17.38 8.18
CA THR A 115 -5.15 -16.12 8.86
C THR A 115 -3.66 -16.04 9.21
N TRP A 116 -3.00 -14.99 8.72
CA TRP A 116 -1.61 -14.66 9.04
C TRP A 116 -1.52 -13.50 10.03
N GLY A 117 -2.39 -12.49 9.89
CA GLY A 117 -2.39 -11.29 10.72
C GLY A 117 -3.81 -10.80 11.01
N LYS A 118 -4.00 -10.19 12.19
CA LYS A 118 -5.26 -9.58 12.63
C LYS A 118 -4.95 -8.33 13.45
N GLY A 119 -5.72 -7.27 13.25
CA GLY A 119 -5.56 -6.03 13.98
C GLY A 119 -6.69 -5.05 13.73
N THR A 120 -6.39 -3.78 13.97
CA THR A 120 -7.32 -2.67 13.74
C THR A 120 -6.57 -1.45 13.19
N SER A 121 -7.31 -0.45 12.71
CA SER A 121 -6.78 0.84 12.28
C SER A 121 -6.32 1.77 13.43
N ALA A 122 -6.39 1.32 14.69
CA ALA A 122 -6.03 2.11 15.88
C ALA A 122 -4.55 2.51 15.93
N ASN A 123 -3.68 1.58 15.52
CA ASN A 123 -2.24 1.67 15.76
C ASN A 123 -1.53 2.48 14.67
N LYS A 124 -1.83 3.77 14.57
CA LYS A 124 -1.18 4.71 13.65
C LYS A 124 -0.37 5.76 14.40
N LEU A 125 0.76 6.14 13.82
CA LEU A 125 1.61 7.22 14.35
C LEU A 125 1.11 8.62 13.99
N TRP A 126 0.37 8.73 12.88
CA TRP A 126 -0.17 9.98 12.34
C TRP A 126 -1.63 9.75 11.98
N THR A 127 -2.49 10.72 12.28
CA THR A 127 -3.92 10.63 11.92
C THR A 127 -4.12 10.73 10.41
N VAL A 128 -5.30 10.32 9.92
CA VAL A 128 -5.65 10.49 8.50
C VAL A 128 -5.58 11.96 8.09
N GLU A 129 -6.01 12.86 8.97
CA GLU A 129 -5.95 14.30 8.75
C GLU A 129 -4.53 14.83 8.66
N GLU A 130 -3.61 14.33 9.50
CA GLU A 130 -2.18 14.68 9.44
C GLU A 130 -1.52 14.17 8.17
N LEU A 131 -1.84 12.95 7.73
CA LEU A 131 -1.31 12.37 6.50
C LEU A 131 -1.79 13.13 5.26
N ILE A 132 -3.08 13.50 5.20
CA ILE A 132 -3.62 14.34 4.11
C ILE A 132 -2.95 15.72 4.11
N ALA A 133 -2.81 16.35 5.28
CA ALA A 133 -2.15 17.64 5.40
C ALA A 133 -0.69 17.56 4.92
N TRP A 134 0.03 16.53 5.34
CA TRP A 134 1.41 16.27 4.96
C TRP A 134 1.57 16.04 3.46
N ALA A 135 0.74 15.16 2.87
CA ALA A 135 0.79 14.86 1.43
C ALA A 135 0.46 16.09 0.57
N SER A 136 -0.35 17.01 1.08
CA SER A 136 -0.69 18.26 0.39
C SER A 136 0.36 19.38 0.56
N LEU A 137 1.42 19.17 1.34
CA LEU A 137 2.39 20.24 1.61
C LEU A 137 3.32 20.45 0.41
N GLY A 138 3.22 21.61 -0.22
CA GLY A 138 4.01 21.95 -1.42
C GLY A 138 3.46 21.39 -2.73
N GLU A 139 2.30 20.72 -2.71
CA GLU A 139 1.59 20.23 -3.91
C GLU A 139 0.07 20.31 -3.74
N SER A 140 -0.68 19.99 -4.80
CA SER A 140 -2.15 19.85 -4.70
C SER A 140 -2.50 18.38 -4.79
N LEU A 141 -3.32 17.92 -3.85
CA LEU A 141 -4.09 16.69 -4.01
C LEU A 141 -5.22 16.95 -5.01
N GLU A 142 -5.51 15.96 -5.85
CA GLU A 142 -6.58 15.96 -6.83
C GLU A 142 -7.69 14.97 -6.43
N PRO A 143 -8.95 15.19 -6.83
CA PRO A 143 -10.00 14.19 -6.69
C PRO A 143 -9.59 12.89 -7.40
N GLY A 144 -9.64 11.77 -6.67
CA GLY A 144 -9.20 10.46 -7.14
C GLY A 144 -7.81 10.05 -6.67
N ASP A 145 -7.03 10.96 -6.07
CA ASP A 145 -5.78 10.57 -5.40
C ASP A 145 -6.08 9.59 -4.25
N VAL A 146 -5.17 8.63 -4.06
CA VAL A 146 -5.26 7.63 -2.98
C VAL A 146 -3.99 7.72 -2.14
N ILE A 147 -4.17 7.94 -0.84
CA ILE A 147 -3.08 7.97 0.14
C ILE A 147 -3.14 6.68 0.96
N GLY A 148 -2.08 5.88 0.92
CA GLY A 148 -1.92 4.71 1.81
C GLY A 148 -1.71 5.14 3.25
N SER A 149 -2.35 4.45 4.19
CA SER A 149 -2.27 4.76 5.62
C SER A 149 -0.94 4.41 6.28
N GLY A 150 -0.11 3.63 5.59
CA GLY A 150 0.88 2.78 6.24
C GLY A 150 0.25 1.46 6.68
N THR A 151 1.08 0.42 6.71
CA THR A 151 0.66 -0.95 6.98
C THR A 151 0.15 -1.12 8.40
N MET A 152 -0.99 -1.79 8.55
CA MET A 152 -1.50 -2.21 9.86
C MET A 152 -0.45 -3.11 10.54
N GLY A 153 -0.21 -2.96 11.85
CA GLY A 153 0.79 -3.78 12.54
C GLY A 153 0.48 -5.27 12.50
N GLY A 154 1.38 -6.09 11.93
CA GLY A 154 1.12 -7.49 11.61
C GLY A 154 0.39 -7.68 10.28
N GLY A 155 0.32 -6.63 9.47
CA GLY A 155 -0.36 -6.54 8.18
C GLY A 155 0.56 -6.78 6.99
N SER A 156 1.81 -7.21 7.22
CA SER A 156 2.74 -7.66 6.17
C SER A 156 3.35 -9.02 6.51
N ALA A 157 3.82 -9.77 5.51
CA ALA A 157 4.52 -11.02 5.74
C ALA A 157 5.88 -10.77 6.42
N LEU A 158 6.56 -9.67 6.09
CA LEU A 158 7.84 -9.31 6.70
C LEU A 158 7.75 -9.16 8.22
N GLU A 159 6.76 -8.42 8.73
CA GLU A 159 6.54 -8.24 10.17
C GLU A 159 6.27 -9.55 10.90
N LEU A 160 5.68 -10.52 10.19
CA LEU A 160 5.31 -11.83 10.72
C LEU A 160 6.43 -12.88 10.56
N GLY A 161 7.57 -12.53 9.94
CA GLY A 161 8.63 -13.47 9.61
C GLY A 161 8.19 -14.55 8.61
N ARG A 162 7.26 -14.21 7.71
CA ARG A 162 6.71 -15.09 6.69
C ARG A 162 7.14 -14.64 5.30
N GLN A 163 6.96 -15.50 4.31
CA GLN A 163 7.26 -15.22 2.91
C GLN A 163 6.16 -15.77 2.01
N LEU A 164 5.77 -14.98 1.02
CA LEU A 164 4.89 -15.44 -0.04
C LEU A 164 5.63 -16.37 -1.01
N GLN A 165 4.87 -17.26 -1.64
CA GLN A 165 5.32 -18.08 -2.75
C GLN A 165 4.56 -17.71 -4.03
N PRO A 166 5.17 -17.91 -5.22
CA PRO A 166 4.45 -17.80 -6.48
C PRO A 166 3.19 -18.66 -6.48
N GLY A 167 2.06 -18.07 -6.86
CA GLY A 167 0.76 -18.72 -6.87
C GLY A 167 -0.04 -18.64 -5.56
N ASP A 168 0.53 -18.12 -4.47
CA ASP A 168 -0.22 -17.86 -3.25
C ASP A 168 -1.39 -16.90 -3.50
N VAL A 169 -2.47 -17.07 -2.75
CA VAL A 169 -3.62 -16.17 -2.76
C VAL A 169 -3.60 -15.34 -1.49
N VAL A 170 -3.48 -14.03 -1.62
CA VAL A 170 -3.55 -13.07 -0.52
C VAL A 170 -4.95 -12.48 -0.46
N GLU A 171 -5.54 -12.45 0.72
CA GLU A 171 -6.84 -11.86 1.01
C GLU A 171 -6.68 -10.84 2.14
N LEU A 172 -6.94 -9.58 1.83
CA LEU A 172 -6.90 -8.48 2.78
C LEU A 172 -8.32 -8.04 3.07
N GLU A 173 -8.76 -8.19 4.31
CA GLU A 173 -10.13 -7.87 4.72
C GLU A 173 -10.14 -6.65 5.64
N VAL A 174 -11.07 -5.73 5.38
CA VAL A 174 -11.28 -4.51 6.17
C VAL A 174 -12.77 -4.36 6.46
N GLY A 175 -13.10 -4.21 7.74
CA GLY A 175 -14.47 -4.02 8.21
C GLY A 175 -15.12 -2.77 7.60
N GLY A 176 -16.38 -2.89 7.19
CA GLY A 176 -17.10 -1.83 6.49
C GLY A 176 -16.72 -1.67 5.02
N ILE A 177 -15.62 -2.29 4.54
CA ILE A 177 -15.22 -2.26 3.12
C ILE A 177 -15.45 -3.61 2.46
N GLY A 178 -14.76 -4.67 2.87
CA GLY A 178 -14.85 -5.97 2.21
C GLY A 178 -13.49 -6.65 2.14
N THR A 179 -13.24 -7.42 1.08
CA THR A 179 -11.99 -8.16 0.89
C THR A 179 -11.34 -7.81 -0.44
N LEU A 180 -10.05 -7.43 -0.42
CA LEU A 180 -9.19 -7.34 -1.59
C LEU A 180 -8.43 -8.66 -1.72
N ARG A 181 -8.73 -9.43 -2.75
CA ARG A 181 -8.18 -10.78 -2.98
C ARG A 181 -7.36 -10.78 -4.26
N ASN A 182 -6.11 -11.22 -4.19
CA ASN A 182 -5.23 -11.30 -5.35
C ASN A 182 -4.41 -12.59 -5.34
N ARG A 183 -4.21 -13.17 -6.51
CA ARG A 183 -3.31 -14.31 -6.71
C ARG A 183 -1.93 -13.80 -7.10
N MET A 184 -0.89 -14.28 -6.43
CA MET A 184 0.49 -13.97 -6.81
C MET A 184 0.84 -14.72 -8.09
N GLY A 185 1.33 -14.00 -9.09
CA GLY A 185 1.72 -14.57 -10.38
C GLY A 185 2.96 -15.46 -10.29
N GLN A 186 3.44 -15.89 -11.46
CA GLN A 186 4.70 -16.63 -11.59
C GLN A 186 5.85 -15.68 -11.91
N PRO A 187 7.10 -15.99 -11.48
CA PRO A 187 8.26 -15.16 -11.81
C PRO A 187 8.40 -14.95 -13.32
N GLN A 188 8.43 -13.68 -13.74
CA GLN A 188 8.58 -13.31 -15.13
C GLN A 188 9.99 -13.64 -15.65
N SER A 189 10.10 -14.33 -16.78
CA SER A 189 11.40 -14.62 -17.42
C SER A 189 11.79 -13.57 -18.47
N GLY A 190 13.09 -13.46 -18.76
CA GLY A 190 13.58 -12.67 -19.90
C GLY A 190 13.53 -11.15 -19.71
N LEU A 191 13.33 -10.68 -18.47
CA LEU A 191 13.46 -9.27 -18.14
C LEU A 191 14.94 -8.84 -18.23
N TRP A 192 15.17 -7.65 -18.77
CA TRP A 192 16.47 -7.02 -18.67
C TRP A 192 16.69 -6.48 -17.25
N TRP A 193 17.86 -6.75 -16.68
CA TRP A 193 18.31 -6.17 -15.42
C TRP A 193 19.68 -5.50 -15.63
N PRO A 194 19.95 -4.32 -15.05
CA PRO A 194 21.24 -3.67 -15.18
C PRO A 194 22.35 -4.59 -14.67
N PRO A 195 23.46 -4.74 -15.42
CA PRO A 195 24.63 -5.44 -14.90
C PRO A 195 25.22 -4.66 -13.73
N GLU A 196 25.89 -5.38 -12.82
CA GLU A 196 26.68 -4.74 -11.77
C GLU A 196 27.69 -3.77 -12.38
N ARG A 197 27.83 -2.60 -11.76
CA ARG A 197 28.78 -1.57 -12.18
C ARG A 197 29.72 -1.24 -11.03
N GLN A 198 31.00 -1.10 -11.37
CA GLN A 198 31.99 -0.49 -10.47
C GLN A 198 31.71 1.02 -10.44
N PRO A 199 31.61 1.65 -9.25
CA PRO A 199 31.58 3.11 -9.14
C PRO A 199 32.79 3.72 -9.84
N PHE A 200 32.71 4.99 -10.24
CA PHE A 200 33.81 5.71 -10.90
C PHE A 200 35.00 6.03 -9.96
N MET A 201 35.13 5.33 -8.83
CA MET A 201 36.15 5.55 -7.80
C MET A 201 37.11 4.38 -7.73
#